data_AF-M3GYM5-F1
#
_entry.id   AF-M3GYM5-F1
#
_cell.length_a   1.000
_cell.length_b   1.000
_cell.length_c   1.000
_cell.angle_alpha   90.00
_cell.angle_beta   90.00
_cell.angle_gamma   90.00
#
_symmetry.space_group_name_H-M   'P 1'
#
loop_
_entity.id
_entity.type
_entity.pdbx_description
1 polymer ?
#
loop_
_entity_poly.entity_id
_entity_poly.type
_entity_poly.pdbx_seq_one_letter_code
_entity_poly.pdbx_strand_id
1 'polypeptide(L)'
;MEEGSLCVPVKKEWKDVLKLKPPGLVVDKFENKEWVYFEKTYRSKTDLENLLKERIQNNVPPKVDRRHAEEILKNLESKSFPLKEAQAKAIFSCLNSSFHIVSGGPGTGKTTVVAFLLEILNQLGQLPSPEEIALVAPTGRAAQRLTESIQENLKKFPKQKNPISYGGKRSTDFSPTNRR
;
A
#
# COMPACT_ATOMS: atom_id res chain seq x y z
N MET A 1 21.82 20.11 2.89
CA MET A 1 21.34 18.78 2.47
C MET A 1 20.52 18.26 3.61
N GLU A 2 19.27 17.89 3.36
CA GLU A 2 18.51 17.15 4.36
C GLU A 2 19.05 15.73 4.43
N GLU A 3 19.22 15.23 5.65
CA GLU A 3 19.73 13.89 5.91
C GLU A 3 18.86 12.84 5.19
N GLY A 4 19.48 11.93 4.43
CA GLY A 4 18.76 10.90 3.65
C GLY A 4 18.39 11.25 2.21
N SER A 5 18.82 12.41 1.69
CA SER A 5 18.60 12.75 0.26
C SER A 5 19.27 11.75 -0.69
N LEU A 6 18.49 11.12 -1.59
CA LEU A 6 18.98 10.14 -2.59
C LEU A 6 19.68 10.77 -3.80
N CYS A 7 19.61 12.10 -3.93
CA CYS A 7 20.16 12.89 -5.02
C CYS A 7 20.43 14.32 -4.56
N VAL A 8 21.18 15.06 -5.38
CA VAL A 8 21.47 16.47 -5.14
C VAL A 8 21.25 17.28 -6.43
N PRO A 9 20.81 18.55 -6.34
CA PRO A 9 20.62 19.36 -7.53
C PRO A 9 21.97 19.61 -8.22
N VAL A 10 21.99 19.59 -9.55
CA VAL A 10 23.19 19.87 -10.33
C VAL A 10 23.64 21.31 -10.12
N LYS A 11 24.88 21.50 -9.67
CA LYS A 11 25.50 22.82 -9.54
C LYS A 11 26.13 23.27 -10.85
N LYS A 12 26.19 24.59 -11.08
CA LYS A 12 26.80 25.19 -12.28
C LYS A 12 28.24 24.72 -12.49
N GLU A 13 29.02 24.68 -11.42
CA GLU A 13 30.42 24.23 -11.36
C GLU A 13 30.62 22.74 -11.72
N TRP A 14 29.57 21.91 -11.68
CA TRP A 14 29.67 20.47 -12.01
C TRP A 14 29.27 20.16 -13.45
N LYS A 15 28.71 21.11 -14.20
CA LYS A 15 28.14 20.83 -15.52
C LYS A 15 29.15 20.23 -16.48
N ASP A 16 30.37 20.75 -16.50
CA ASP A 16 31.40 20.25 -17.43
C ASP A 16 31.92 18.87 -17.04
N VAL A 17 32.06 18.61 -15.73
CA VAL A 17 32.44 17.28 -15.23
C VAL A 17 31.34 16.26 -15.51
N LEU A 18 30.07 16.61 -15.30
CA LEU A 18 28.95 15.69 -15.51
C LEU A 18 28.71 15.37 -17.00
N LYS A 19 29.09 16.27 -17.93
CA LYS A 19 29.10 15.98 -19.37
C LYS A 19 30.03 14.81 -19.74
N LEU A 20 31.09 14.60 -18.96
CA LEU A 20 32.02 13.48 -19.15
C LEU A 20 31.44 12.12 -18.71
N LYS A 21 30.21 12.11 -18.16
CA LYS A 21 29.52 10.90 -17.66
C LYS A 21 30.43 10.07 -16.73
N PRO A 22 30.91 10.67 -15.62
CA PRO A 22 31.75 9.94 -14.67
C PRO A 22 31.04 8.67 -14.19
N PRO A 23 31.77 7.55 -14.04
CA PRO A 23 31.18 6.28 -13.65
C PRO A 23 30.51 6.38 -12.27
N GLY A 24 29.37 5.71 -12.11
CA GLY A 24 28.62 5.67 -10.86
C GLY A 24 27.74 6.91 -10.60
N LEU A 25 27.71 7.89 -11.50
CA LEU A 25 26.81 9.04 -11.42
C LEU A 25 25.82 9.06 -12.59
N VAL A 26 24.57 9.41 -12.27
CA VAL A 26 23.49 9.57 -13.26
C VAL A 26 22.87 10.94 -13.09
N VAL A 27 22.70 11.66 -14.21
CA VAL A 27 21.97 12.93 -14.26
C VAL A 27 20.59 12.67 -14.81
N ASP A 28 19.55 13.10 -14.09
CA ASP A 28 18.15 12.97 -14.49
C ASP A 28 17.40 14.30 -14.27
N LYS A 29 16.28 14.48 -14.98
CA LYS A 29 15.47 15.70 -14.92
C LYS A 29 14.14 15.43 -14.22
N PHE A 30 13.87 16.21 -13.18
CA PHE A 30 12.61 16.16 -12.44
C PHE A 30 12.18 17.59 -12.08
N GLU A 31 10.91 17.92 -12.32
CA GLU A 31 10.33 19.27 -12.12
C GLU A 31 11.15 20.39 -12.80
N ASN A 32 11.57 20.18 -14.05
CA ASN A 32 12.41 21.09 -14.82
C ASN A 32 13.78 21.42 -14.18
N LYS A 33 14.24 20.62 -13.21
CA LYS A 33 15.57 20.73 -12.60
C LYS A 33 16.40 19.48 -12.89
N GLU A 34 17.72 19.67 -13.00
CA GLU A 34 18.67 18.58 -13.14
C GLU A 34 19.14 18.13 -11.76
N TRP A 35 19.13 16.82 -11.54
CA TRP A 35 19.55 16.16 -10.31
C TRP A 35 20.62 15.13 -10.64
N VAL A 36 21.63 15.03 -9.78
CA VAL A 36 22.63 13.97 -9.85
C VAL A 36 22.37 12.94 -8.76
N TYR A 37 22.40 11.67 -9.18
CA TYR A 37 22.18 10.49 -8.36
C TYR A 37 23.44 9.63 -8.38
N PHE A 38 23.64 8.84 -7.33
CA PHE A 38 24.48 7.64 -7.48
C PHE A 38 23.73 6.61 -8.32
N GLU A 39 24.44 5.90 -9.18
CA GLU A 39 23.84 4.91 -10.09
C GLU A 39 22.99 3.88 -9.33
N LYS A 40 23.44 3.43 -8.16
CA LYS A 40 22.70 2.49 -7.31
C LYS A 40 21.35 3.07 -6.85
N THR A 41 21.33 4.31 -6.36
CA THR A 41 20.08 4.93 -5.87
C THR A 41 19.15 5.28 -7.04
N TYR A 42 19.72 5.66 -8.18
CA TYR A 42 18.97 5.88 -9.41
C TYR A 42 18.27 4.60 -9.89
N ARG A 43 18.98 3.46 -9.92
CA ARG A 43 18.37 2.16 -10.26
C ARG A 43 17.21 1.83 -9.33
N SER A 44 17.39 1.92 -8.01
CA SER A 44 16.30 1.65 -7.06
C SER A 44 15.10 2.60 -7.23
N LYS A 45 15.33 3.89 -7.55
CA LYS A 45 14.27 4.84 -7.90
C LYS A 45 13.51 4.37 -9.14
N THR A 46 14.21 4.10 -10.23
CA THR A 46 13.59 3.71 -11.51
C THR A 46 12.83 2.38 -11.40
N ASP A 47 13.38 1.41 -10.66
CA ASP A 47 12.72 0.12 -10.41
C ASP A 47 11.38 0.32 -9.67
N LEU A 48 11.38 1.15 -8.61
CA LEU A 48 10.18 1.49 -7.87
C LEU A 48 9.17 2.24 -8.75
N GLU A 49 9.62 3.23 -9.52
CA GLU A 49 8.76 3.99 -10.43
C GLU A 49 8.09 3.10 -11.48
N ASN A 50 8.85 2.18 -12.09
CA ASN A 50 8.30 1.26 -13.08
C ASN A 50 7.27 0.31 -12.47
N LEU A 51 7.57 -0.25 -11.30
CA LEU A 51 6.66 -1.15 -10.59
C LEU A 51 5.38 -0.42 -10.09
N LEU A 52 5.47 0.86 -9.70
CA LEU A 52 4.29 1.67 -9.39
C LEU A 52 3.48 1.99 -10.66
N LYS A 53 4.14 2.38 -11.76
CA LYS A 53 3.48 2.63 -13.04
C LYS A 53 2.73 1.40 -13.53
N GLU A 54 3.37 0.24 -13.48
CA GLU A 54 2.75 -1.03 -13.87
C GLU A 54 1.51 -1.34 -13.04
N ARG A 55 1.58 -1.20 -11.70
CA ARG A 55 0.42 -1.43 -10.82
C ARG A 55 -0.72 -0.45 -11.03
N ILE A 56 -0.41 0.80 -11.36
CA ILE A 56 -1.41 1.84 -11.64
C ILE A 56 -2.04 1.61 -13.03
N GLN A 57 -1.26 1.19 -14.03
CA GLN A 57 -1.74 0.94 -15.39
C GLN A 57 -2.55 -0.36 -15.48
N ASN A 58 -2.10 -1.42 -14.81
CA ASN A 58 -2.80 -2.71 -14.71
C ASN A 58 -3.88 -2.69 -13.61
N ASN A 59 -4.54 -1.55 -13.43
CA ASN A 59 -5.58 -1.38 -12.43
C ASN A 59 -6.84 -2.17 -12.81
N VAL A 60 -7.01 -3.33 -12.17
CA VAL A 60 -8.21 -4.15 -12.28
C VAL A 60 -8.92 -4.10 -10.93
N PRO A 61 -9.78 -3.10 -10.70
CA PRO A 61 -10.48 -2.99 -9.42
C PRO A 61 -11.39 -4.19 -9.19
N PRO A 62 -11.66 -4.53 -7.91
CA PRO A 62 -12.71 -5.47 -7.56
C PRO A 62 -14.04 -5.09 -8.23
N LYS A 63 -14.78 -6.06 -8.75
CA LYS A 63 -16.10 -5.80 -9.35
C LYS A 63 -17.12 -5.66 -8.23
N VAL A 64 -17.33 -4.42 -7.79
CA VAL A 64 -18.15 -4.12 -6.61
C VAL A 64 -19.31 -3.22 -7.00
N ASP A 65 -20.53 -3.67 -6.68
CA ASP A 65 -21.69 -2.77 -6.67
C ASP A 65 -21.56 -1.81 -5.48
N ARG A 66 -21.44 -0.53 -5.79
CA ARG A 66 -21.30 0.52 -4.80
C ARG A 66 -22.46 0.55 -3.80
N ARG A 67 -23.71 0.37 -4.25
CA ARG A 67 -24.87 0.41 -3.34
C ARG A 67 -24.81 -0.73 -2.35
N HIS A 68 -24.49 -1.93 -2.84
CA HIS A 68 -24.34 -3.10 -1.99
C HIS A 68 -23.18 -2.92 -0.99
N ALA A 69 -22.05 -2.35 -1.42
CA ALA A 69 -20.94 -2.04 -0.52
C ALA A 69 -21.31 -1.00 0.56
N GLU A 70 -22.10 0.02 0.21
CA GLU A 70 -22.61 1.01 1.16
C GLU A 70 -23.57 0.40 2.18
N GLU A 71 -24.43 -0.53 1.76
CA GLU A 71 -25.30 -1.29 2.66
C GLU A 71 -24.51 -2.18 3.61
N ILE A 72 -23.50 -2.91 3.11
CA ILE A 72 -22.61 -3.72 3.95
C ILE A 72 -21.89 -2.83 4.95
N LEU A 73 -21.30 -1.71 4.53
CA LEU A 73 -20.60 -0.80 5.43
C LEU A 73 -21.51 -0.28 6.55
N LYS A 74 -22.75 0.12 6.23
CA LYS A 74 -23.74 0.56 7.23
C LYS A 74 -24.11 -0.55 8.23
N ASN A 75 -24.13 -1.81 7.78
CA ASN A 75 -24.42 -2.95 8.64
C ASN A 75 -23.21 -3.36 9.53
N LEU A 76 -22.00 -3.10 9.06
CA LEU A 76 -20.77 -3.35 9.80
C LEU A 76 -20.49 -2.27 10.85
N GLU A 77 -20.84 -1.03 10.53
CA GLU A 77 -20.73 0.09 11.46
C GLU A 77 -21.68 -0.12 12.66
N SER A 78 -21.20 0.18 13.85
CA SER A 78 -21.99 0.06 15.06
C SER A 78 -21.66 1.20 16.02
N LYS A 79 -22.52 1.41 17.04
CA LYS A 79 -22.27 2.43 18.07
C LYS A 79 -20.93 2.24 18.79
N SER A 80 -20.47 0.99 18.92
CA SER A 80 -19.19 0.64 19.56
C SER A 80 -18.02 0.59 18.58
N PHE A 81 -18.28 0.66 17.27
CA PHE A 81 -17.25 0.67 16.23
C PHE A 81 -17.62 1.60 15.07
N PRO A 82 -17.72 2.92 15.32
CA PRO A 82 -18.06 3.90 14.30
C PRO A 82 -16.88 4.18 13.36
N LEU A 83 -17.18 4.58 12.13
CA LEU A 83 -16.19 5.06 11.16
C LEU A 83 -16.18 6.58 11.11
N LYS A 84 -14.97 7.15 10.98
CA LYS A 84 -14.83 8.56 10.58
C LYS A 84 -15.07 8.69 9.08
N GLU A 85 -15.56 9.84 8.64
CA GLU A 85 -15.80 10.13 7.21
C GLU A 85 -14.57 9.86 6.34
N ALA A 86 -13.37 10.27 6.79
CA ALA A 86 -12.12 10.01 6.07
C ALA A 86 -11.80 8.51 5.94
N GLN A 87 -12.16 7.69 6.93
CA GLN A 87 -11.98 6.24 6.88
C GLN A 87 -12.96 5.60 5.90
N ALA A 88 -14.23 6.00 5.92
CA ALA A 88 -15.23 5.55 4.95
C ALA A 88 -14.80 5.92 3.52
N LYS A 89 -14.34 7.16 3.30
CA LYS A 89 -13.79 7.60 2.02
C LYS A 89 -12.59 6.77 1.57
N ALA A 90 -11.67 6.45 2.48
CA ALA A 90 -10.52 5.58 2.18
C ALA A 90 -10.97 4.17 1.78
N ILE A 91 -11.96 3.58 2.47
CA ILE A 91 -12.52 2.27 2.13
C ILE A 91 -13.10 2.28 0.71
N PHE A 92 -13.97 3.24 0.39
CA PHE A 92 -14.54 3.32 -0.96
C PHE A 92 -13.50 3.63 -2.03
N SER A 93 -12.48 4.44 -1.74
CA SER A 93 -11.34 4.60 -2.65
C SER A 93 -10.69 3.25 -2.93
N CYS A 94 -10.42 2.45 -1.88
CA CYS A 94 -9.82 1.12 -2.00
C CYS A 94 -10.63 0.17 -2.87
N LEU A 95 -11.96 0.21 -2.81
CA LEU A 95 -12.83 -0.63 -3.65
C LEU A 95 -12.77 -0.27 -5.15
N ASN A 96 -12.27 0.92 -5.50
CA ASN A 96 -12.21 1.41 -6.88
C ASN A 96 -10.83 1.29 -7.55
N SER A 97 -9.83 0.70 -6.89
CA SER A 97 -8.54 0.39 -7.55
C SER A 97 -7.83 -0.80 -6.89
N SER A 98 -7.05 -1.55 -7.66
CA SER A 98 -6.24 -2.67 -7.19
C SER A 98 -4.95 -2.25 -6.48
N PHE A 99 -4.61 -0.96 -6.50
CA PHE A 99 -3.46 -0.40 -5.77
C PHE A 99 -3.85 0.90 -5.05
N HIS A 100 -3.59 0.95 -3.74
CA HIS A 100 -3.88 2.12 -2.91
C HIS A 100 -2.82 2.36 -1.85
N ILE A 101 -2.61 3.63 -1.53
CA ILE A 101 -1.81 4.08 -0.41
C ILE A 101 -2.73 4.78 0.58
N VAL A 102 -2.88 4.20 1.77
CA VAL A 102 -3.61 4.81 2.88
C VAL A 102 -2.61 5.39 3.86
N SER A 103 -2.48 6.72 3.86
CA SER A 103 -1.59 7.45 4.75
C SER A 103 -2.36 8.09 5.91
N GLY A 104 -1.64 8.42 6.99
CA GLY A 104 -2.19 9.05 8.18
C GLY A 104 -1.28 8.86 9.39
N GLY A 105 -1.33 9.80 10.33
CA GLY A 105 -0.52 9.76 11.56
C GLY A 105 -0.82 8.53 12.44
N PRO A 106 -0.04 8.32 13.53
CA PRO A 106 -0.35 7.32 14.54
C PRO A 106 -1.79 7.48 15.06
N GLY A 107 -2.49 6.37 15.33
CA GLY A 107 -3.85 6.41 15.89
C GLY A 107 -4.98 6.81 14.93
N THR A 108 -4.71 7.05 13.64
CA THR A 108 -5.75 7.41 12.63
C THR A 108 -6.64 6.23 12.18
N GLY A 109 -6.44 5.04 12.73
CA GLY A 109 -7.27 3.86 12.44
C GLY A 109 -7.06 3.26 11.05
N LYS A 110 -5.83 3.29 10.52
CA LYS A 110 -5.49 2.61 9.25
C LYS A 110 -5.82 1.12 9.27
N THR A 111 -5.57 0.42 10.39
CA THR A 111 -5.95 -0.98 10.55
C THR A 111 -7.47 -1.18 10.64
N THR A 112 -8.22 -0.18 11.07
CA THR A 112 -9.69 -0.17 10.99
C THR A 112 -10.16 -0.12 9.53
N VAL A 113 -9.58 0.77 8.72
CA VAL A 113 -9.86 0.84 7.27
C VAL A 113 -9.62 -0.51 6.61
N VAL A 114 -8.49 -1.15 6.91
CA VAL A 114 -8.16 -2.48 6.37
C VAL A 114 -9.17 -3.54 6.83
N ALA A 115 -9.55 -3.57 8.11
CA ALA A 115 -10.52 -4.54 8.62
C ALA A 115 -11.91 -4.43 7.96
N PHE A 116 -12.42 -3.20 7.80
CA PHE A 116 -13.68 -2.97 7.07
C PHE A 116 -13.56 -3.35 5.59
N LEU A 117 -12.46 -2.99 4.93
CA LEU A 117 -12.24 -3.33 3.52
C LEU A 117 -12.26 -4.86 3.32
N LEU A 118 -11.54 -5.61 4.17
CA LEU A 118 -11.50 -7.06 4.11
C LEU A 118 -12.89 -7.68 4.29
N GLU A 119 -13.65 -7.21 5.28
CA GLU A 119 -15.00 -7.74 5.54
C GLU A 119 -16.00 -7.38 4.43
N ILE A 120 -15.92 -6.17 3.86
CA ILE A 120 -16.75 -5.78 2.71
C ILE A 120 -16.44 -6.67 1.51
N LEU A 121 -15.16 -6.86 1.17
CA LEU A 121 -14.76 -7.74 0.07
C LEU A 121 -15.18 -9.19 0.31
N ASN A 122 -15.11 -9.67 1.55
CA ASN A 122 -15.58 -11.01 1.95
C ASN A 122 -17.08 -11.17 1.70
N GLN A 123 -17.90 -10.23 2.19
CA GLN A 123 -19.35 -10.29 2.01
C GLN A 123 -19.79 -10.12 0.55
N LEU A 124 -18.99 -9.44 -0.27
CA LEU A 124 -19.20 -9.32 -1.71
C LEU A 124 -18.69 -10.53 -2.51
N GLY A 125 -18.05 -11.52 -1.85
CA GLY A 125 -17.42 -12.65 -2.53
C GLY A 125 -16.28 -12.24 -3.48
N GLN A 126 -15.68 -11.08 -3.26
CA GLN A 126 -14.55 -10.55 -4.05
C GLN A 126 -13.21 -10.76 -3.34
N LEU A 127 -13.23 -11.20 -2.08
CA LEU A 127 -12.01 -11.47 -1.34
C LEU A 127 -11.44 -12.84 -1.77
N PRO A 128 -10.13 -12.92 -2.09
CA PRO A 128 -9.44 -14.19 -2.30
C PRO A 128 -9.50 -15.09 -1.05
N SER A 129 -9.08 -16.33 -1.21
CA SER A 129 -8.96 -17.23 -0.07
C SER A 129 -8.00 -16.63 0.98
N PRO A 130 -8.25 -16.81 2.29
CA PRO A 130 -7.39 -16.23 3.33
C PRO A 130 -5.91 -16.62 3.19
N GLU A 131 -5.62 -17.79 2.63
CA GLU A 131 -4.27 -18.29 2.38
C GLU A 131 -3.52 -17.50 1.30
N GLU A 132 -4.24 -16.82 0.40
CA GLU A 132 -3.71 -15.96 -0.66
C GLU A 132 -3.44 -14.52 -0.18
N ILE A 133 -3.86 -14.18 1.05
CA ILE A 133 -3.73 -12.82 1.60
C ILE A 133 -2.48 -12.72 2.47
N ALA A 134 -1.64 -11.73 2.15
CA ALA A 134 -0.42 -11.44 2.88
C ALA A 134 -0.57 -10.18 3.74
N LEU A 135 -0.31 -10.30 5.04
CA LEU A 135 -0.12 -9.15 5.93
C LEU A 135 1.38 -8.97 6.19
N VAL A 136 1.97 -7.92 5.62
CA VAL A 136 3.42 -7.71 5.66
C VAL A 136 3.79 -6.38 6.31
N ALA A 137 4.92 -6.37 7.02
CA ALA A 137 5.54 -5.17 7.56
C ALA A 137 7.07 -5.30 7.53
N PRO A 138 7.83 -4.18 7.61
CA PRO A 138 9.29 -4.20 7.48
C PRO A 138 10.04 -5.01 8.55
N THR A 139 9.44 -5.20 9.72
CA THR A 139 10.06 -5.94 10.84
C THR A 139 9.08 -6.96 11.41
N GLY A 140 9.59 -8.08 11.95
CA GLY A 140 8.76 -9.16 12.49
C GLY A 140 7.80 -8.70 13.59
N ARG A 141 8.28 -7.85 14.51
CA ARG A 141 7.44 -7.28 15.58
C ARG A 141 6.33 -6.38 15.04
N ALA A 142 6.60 -5.62 13.96
CA ALA A 142 5.58 -4.80 13.31
C ALA A 142 4.54 -5.68 12.59
N ALA A 143 4.98 -6.77 11.95
CA ALA A 143 4.09 -7.70 11.26
C ALA A 143 3.16 -8.44 12.23
N GLN A 144 3.69 -8.87 13.38
CA GLN A 144 2.90 -9.46 14.45
C GLN A 144 1.81 -8.49 14.94
N ARG A 145 2.19 -7.25 15.29
CA ARG A 145 1.25 -6.21 15.73
C ARG A 145 0.21 -5.84 14.67
N LEU A 146 0.61 -5.80 13.41
CA LEU A 146 -0.32 -5.58 12.28
C LEU A 146 -1.38 -6.67 12.24
N THR A 147 -0.96 -7.93 12.35
CA THR A 147 -1.84 -9.11 12.34
C THR A 147 -2.80 -9.08 13.53
N GLU A 148 -2.28 -8.89 14.75
CA GLU A 148 -3.07 -8.79 15.98
C GLU A 148 -4.11 -7.67 15.89
N SER A 149 -3.70 -6.46 15.48
CA SER A 149 -4.61 -5.31 15.36
C SER A 149 -5.73 -5.53 14.35
N ILE A 150 -5.43 -6.17 13.21
CA ILE A 150 -6.46 -6.50 12.20
C ILE A 150 -7.42 -7.54 12.76
N GLN A 151 -6.91 -8.62 13.37
CA GLN A 151 -7.75 -9.67 13.96
C GLN A 151 -8.66 -9.13 15.08
N GLU A 152 -8.15 -8.28 15.96
CA GLU A 152 -8.94 -7.63 17.01
C GLU A 152 -10.05 -6.76 16.45
N ASN A 153 -9.79 -6.04 15.37
CA ASN A 153 -10.81 -5.21 14.71
C ASN A 153 -11.88 -6.08 14.02
N LEU A 154 -11.50 -7.18 13.36
CA LEU A 154 -12.45 -8.09 12.72
C LEU A 154 -13.42 -8.71 13.73
N LYS A 155 -12.95 -9.06 14.93
CA LYS A 155 -13.78 -9.60 16.03
C LYS A 155 -14.87 -8.63 16.51
N LYS A 156 -14.80 -7.34 16.19
CA LYS A 156 -15.80 -6.34 16.60
C LYS A 156 -17.04 -6.34 15.71
N PHE A 157 -16.99 -6.98 14.54
CA PHE A 157 -18.14 -7.04 13.64
C PHE A 157 -19.21 -8.02 14.14
N PRO A 158 -20.47 -7.59 14.30
CA PRO A 158 -21.53 -8.38 14.97
C PRO A 158 -22.07 -9.54 14.14
N LYS A 159 -21.86 -9.58 12.82
CA LYS A 159 -22.39 -10.60 11.90
C LYS A 159 -21.38 -10.95 10.81
N GLN A 160 -20.40 -11.80 11.12
CA GLN A 160 -19.55 -12.38 10.10
C GLN A 160 -20.32 -13.49 9.40
N LYS A 161 -20.73 -13.28 8.14
CA LYS A 161 -21.39 -14.33 7.33
C LYS A 161 -20.45 -15.54 7.10
N ASN A 162 -19.16 -15.27 6.98
CA ASN A 162 -18.07 -16.25 6.88
C ASN A 162 -16.89 -15.75 7.73
N PRO A 163 -16.67 -16.28 8.95
CA PRO A 163 -15.57 -15.84 9.79
C PRO A 163 -14.20 -16.17 9.16
N ILE A 164 -13.39 -15.14 8.92
CA ILE A 164 -12.05 -15.29 8.35
C ILE A 164 -11.00 -15.14 9.45
N SER A 165 -10.07 -16.10 9.51
CA SER A 165 -8.84 -15.99 10.30
C SER A 165 -7.64 -15.71 9.38
N TYR A 166 -6.93 -14.61 9.62
CA TYR A 166 -5.73 -14.26 8.86
C TYR A 166 -4.47 -14.71 9.61
N GLY A 167 -3.68 -15.59 9.00
CA GLY A 167 -2.35 -15.96 9.51
C GLY A 167 -1.29 -14.96 9.06
N GLY A 168 -0.44 -14.50 9.99
CA GLY A 168 0.72 -13.68 9.64
C GLY A 168 1.80 -14.52 8.97
N LYS A 169 1.89 -14.49 7.64
CA LYS A 169 3.03 -15.09 6.90
C LYS A 169 4.21 -14.12 6.93
N ARG A 170 5.44 -14.63 7.11
CA ARG A 170 6.65 -13.80 7.04
C ARG A 170 6.93 -13.44 5.58
N SER A 171 7.61 -12.32 5.33
CA SER A 171 8.04 -11.93 3.97
C SER A 171 8.89 -12.99 3.26
N THR A 172 9.56 -13.88 4.03
CA THR A 172 10.35 -15.01 3.53
C THR A 172 9.52 -16.22 3.09
N ASP A 173 8.24 -16.26 3.43
CA ASP A 173 7.36 -17.40 3.13
C ASP A 173 6.71 -17.27 1.75
N PHE A 174 6.95 -16.14 1.07
CA PHE A 174 6.59 -15.94 -0.33
C PHE A 174 7.69 -16.48 -1.24
N SER A 175 7.47 -17.68 -1.78
CA SER A 175 8.18 -18.10 -2.99
C SER A 175 7.72 -17.20 -4.13
N PRO A 176 8.62 -16.63 -4.96
CA PRO A 176 8.20 -15.94 -6.17
C PRO A 176 7.60 -16.99 -7.11
N THR A 177 6.29 -17.21 -7.01
CA THR A 177 5.58 -18.01 -8.00
C THR A 177 5.64 -17.22 -9.31
N ASN A 178 6.49 -17.72 -10.19
CA ASN A 178 6.59 -17.38 -11.60
C ASN A 178 5.18 -17.47 -12.22
N ARG A 179 4.47 -16.34 -12.34
CA ARG A 179 3.33 -16.23 -13.24
C ARG A 179 3.85 -15.65 -14.55
N ARG A 180 3.91 -16.54 -15.54
CA ARG A 180 3.99 -16.22 -16.96
C ARG A 180 2.79 -15.39 -17.40
#